data_AF-A0A3B9K317-F1
#
_entry.id   AF-A0A3B9K317-F1
#
_cell.length_a   1.000
_cell.length_b   1.000
_cell.length_c   1.000
_cell.angle_alpha   90.00
_cell.angle_beta   90.00
_cell.angle_gamma   90.00
#
_symmetry.space_group_name_H-M   'P 1'
#
loop_
_entity.id
_entity.type
_entity.pdbx_description
1 polymer ?
#
loop_
_entity_poly.entity_id
_entity_poly.type
_entity_poly.pdbx_seq_one_letter_code
_entity_poly.pdbx_strand_id
1 'polypeptide(L)'
;MLKSDKNALAEALVSLETDPESKTTFQLLAKAYDNCRGHVIGVTGPPGVGKSTLLSELIKKNRELKKTVGVIAVDPSSQSSGGSLLGDRIRLMTDPDDKNIFIRS
;
A
#
# COMPACT_ATOMS: atom_id res chain seq x y z
N MET A 1 8.36 -18.06 2.29
CA MET A 1 7.12 -17.25 2.20
C MET A 1 7.09 -16.32 3.39
N LEU A 2 7.01 -15.01 3.17
CA LEU A 2 6.67 -14.08 4.26
C LEU A 2 5.31 -14.54 4.81
N LYS A 3 5.23 -14.82 6.11
CA LYS A 3 3.93 -15.00 6.78
C LYS A 3 3.12 -13.73 6.51
N SER A 4 1.80 -13.83 6.38
CA SER A 4 0.88 -12.68 6.24
C SER A 4 0.87 -11.84 7.51
N ASP A 5 1.97 -11.15 7.77
CA ASP A 5 2.25 -10.32 8.93
C ASP A 5 2.46 -8.89 8.43
N LYS A 6 1.54 -8.00 8.83
CA LYS A 6 1.58 -6.58 8.48
C LYS A 6 2.89 -5.93 8.93
N ASN A 7 3.46 -6.37 10.05
CA ASN A 7 4.70 -5.81 10.59
C ASN A 7 5.89 -6.18 9.72
N ALA A 8 6.01 -7.45 9.34
CA ALA A 8 7.07 -7.90 8.45
C ALA A 8 7.03 -7.19 7.09
N LEU A 9 5.82 -6.93 6.55
CA LEU A 9 5.67 -6.15 5.32
C LEU A 9 6.05 -4.67 5.53
N ALA A 10 5.68 -4.07 6.67
CA ALA A 10 6.04 -2.70 7.00
C ALA A 10 7.56 -2.52 7.16
N GLU A 11 8.24 -3.46 7.83
CA GLU A 11 9.70 -3.47 7.99
C GLU A 11 10.42 -3.65 6.65
N ALA A 12 9.93 -4.55 5.80
CA ALA A 12 10.46 -4.74 4.46
C ALA A 12 10.39 -3.45 3.61
N LEU A 13 9.28 -2.71 3.71
CA LEU A 13 9.14 -1.42 3.02
C LEU A 13 10.06 -0.34 3.61
N VAL A 14 10.25 -0.29 4.93
CA VAL A 14 11.23 0.63 5.56
C VAL A 14 12.65 0.33 5.07
N SER A 15 13.04 -0.94 5.02
CA SER A 15 14.36 -1.34 4.51
C SER A 15 14.57 -0.91 3.06
N LEU A 16 13.52 -1.01 2.24
CA LEU A 16 13.54 -0.58 0.84
C LEU A 16 13.65 0.95 0.70
N GLU A 17 12.95 1.70 1.55
CA GLU A 17 13.01 3.17 1.58
C GLU A 17 14.38 3.68 2.06
N THR A 18 15.04 2.95 2.98
CA THR A 18 16.31 3.36 3.60
C THR A 18 17.52 3.06 2.73
N ASP A 19 17.58 1.86 2.15
CA ASP A 19 18.70 1.41 1.30
C ASP A 19 18.15 0.62 0.10
N PRO A 20 17.67 1.33 -0.95
CA PRO A 20 17.03 0.70 -2.10
C PRO A 20 18.00 -0.14 -2.94
N GLU A 21 19.30 0.18 -2.90
CA GLU A 21 20.33 -0.49 -3.70
C GLU A 21 20.98 -1.67 -2.97
N SER A 22 20.59 -1.91 -1.72
CA SER A 22 21.11 -3.04 -0.95
C SER A 22 20.84 -4.37 -1.67
N LYS A 23 21.84 -5.25 -1.65
CA LYS A 23 21.72 -6.62 -2.20
C LYS A 23 20.55 -7.37 -1.57
N THR A 24 20.28 -7.15 -0.29
CA THR A 24 19.17 -7.75 0.45
C THR A 24 17.82 -7.26 -0.08
N THR A 25 17.68 -5.95 -0.30
CA THR A 25 16.48 -5.32 -0.88
C THR A 25 16.20 -5.88 -2.27
N PHE A 26 17.23 -5.95 -3.11
CA PHE A 26 17.10 -6.50 -4.47
C PHE A 26 16.66 -7.97 -4.46
N GLN A 27 17.27 -8.80 -3.60
CA GLN A 27 16.89 -10.21 -3.46
C GLN A 27 15.45 -10.39 -2.94
N LEU A 28 15.00 -9.52 -2.04
CA LEU A 28 13.63 -9.52 -1.54
C LEU A 28 12.65 -9.21 -2.69
N LEU A 29 12.92 -8.16 -3.46
CA LEU A 29 12.08 -7.74 -4.58
C LEU A 29 12.02 -8.79 -5.69
N ALA A 30 13.15 -9.40 -6.05
CA ALA A 30 13.19 -10.49 -7.03
C ALA A 30 12.30 -11.66 -6.61
N LYS A 31 12.40 -12.11 -5.34
CA LYS A 31 11.54 -13.16 -4.80
C LYS A 31 10.05 -12.79 -4.79
N ALA A 32 9.74 -11.53 -4.48
CA ALA A 32 8.37 -11.02 -4.49
C ALA A 32 7.80 -10.98 -5.91
N TYR A 33 8.62 -10.57 -6.89
CA TYR A 33 8.25 -10.51 -8.31
C TYR A 33 7.96 -11.91 -8.88
N ASP A 34 8.82 -12.88 -8.62
CA ASP A 34 8.65 -14.27 -9.07
C ASP A 34 7.38 -14.93 -8.51
N ASN A 35 6.87 -14.42 -7.38
CA ASN A 35 5.68 -14.92 -6.70
C ASN A 35 4.52 -13.93 -6.75
N CYS A 36 4.50 -13.02 -7.73
CA CYS A 36 3.44 -12.02 -7.85
C CYS A 36 2.10 -12.70 -8.14
N ARG A 37 1.13 -12.50 -7.24
CA ARG A 37 -0.23 -13.05 -7.32
C ARG A 37 -1.32 -11.98 -7.37
N GLY A 38 -0.94 -10.71 -7.20
CA GLY A 38 -1.86 -9.59 -7.11
C GLY A 38 -2.09 -8.92 -8.46
N HIS A 39 -3.28 -8.38 -8.67
CA HIS A 39 -3.55 -7.47 -9.78
C HIS A 39 -3.28 -6.03 -9.32
N VAL A 40 -2.45 -5.29 -10.06
CA VAL A 40 -2.04 -3.93 -9.72
C VAL A 40 -2.84 -2.94 -10.55
N ILE A 41 -3.51 -2.00 -9.88
CA ILE A 41 -4.32 -0.95 -10.49
C ILE A 41 -3.77 0.41 -10.03
N GLY A 42 -3.39 1.26 -10.98
CA GLY A 42 -3.07 2.66 -10.72
C GLY A 42 -4.33 3.52 -10.75
N VAL A 43 -4.54 4.35 -9.73
CA VAL A 43 -5.68 5.28 -9.65
C VAL A 43 -5.13 6.70 -9.54
N THR A 44 -5.51 7.57 -10.48
CA THR A 44 -5.06 8.97 -10.54
C THR A 44 -6.23 9.90 -10.92
N GLY A 45 -6.02 11.20 -10.81
CA GLY A 45 -7.02 12.24 -11.11
C GLY A 45 -6.88 13.47 -10.22
N PRO A 46 -7.57 14.59 -10.55
CA PRO A 46 -7.44 15.84 -9.81
C PRO A 46 -7.93 15.74 -8.35
N PRO A 47 -7.55 16.69 -7.46
CA PRO A 47 -8.13 16.79 -6.13
C PRO A 47 -9.66 16.90 -6.20
N GLY A 48 -10.37 16.22 -5.30
CA GLY A 48 -11.85 16.30 -5.23
C GLY A 48 -12.62 15.42 -6.22
N VAL A 49 -11.98 14.76 -7.20
CA VAL A 49 -12.67 13.89 -8.20
C VAL A 49 -13.30 12.61 -7.61
N GLY A 50 -13.10 12.34 -6.32
CA GLY A 50 -13.66 11.15 -5.66
C GLY A 50 -12.77 9.90 -5.68
N LYS A 51 -11.45 10.04 -5.91
CA LYS A 51 -10.49 8.90 -5.87
C LYS A 51 -10.60 8.08 -4.59
N SER A 52 -10.61 8.73 -3.42
CA SER A 52 -10.69 8.04 -2.13
C SER A 52 -12.01 7.29 -1.98
N THR A 53 -13.13 7.86 -2.44
CA THR A 53 -14.44 7.19 -2.45
C THR A 53 -14.42 5.94 -3.33
N LEU A 54 -13.86 6.04 -4.54
CA LEU A 54 -13.70 4.90 -5.44
C LEU A 54 -12.82 3.81 -4.81
N LEU A 55 -11.68 4.19 -4.23
CA LEU A 55 -10.77 3.26 -3.56
C LEU A 55 -11.46 2.55 -2.38
N SER A 56 -12.21 3.27 -1.55
CA SER A 56 -12.97 2.69 -0.44
C SER A 56 -13.98 1.63 -0.91
N GLU A 57 -14.74 1.92 -1.97
CA GLU A 57 -15.69 0.94 -2.53
C GLU A 57 -14.98 -0.25 -3.18
N LEU A 58 -13.86 -0.04 -3.88
CA LEU A 58 -13.05 -1.12 -4.44
C LEU A 58 -12.48 -2.04 -3.36
N ILE A 59 -11.96 -1.46 -2.26
CA ILE A 59 -11.48 -2.22 -1.12
C ILE A 59 -12.63 -3.05 -0.55
N LYS A 60 -13.75 -2.41 -0.20
CA LYS A 60 -14.94 -3.08 0.35
C LYS A 60 -15.40 -4.24 -0.53
N LYS A 61 -15.56 -4.03 -1.84
CA LYS A 61 -15.98 -5.07 -2.78
C LYS A 61 -15.00 -6.24 -2.85
N ASN A 62 -13.69 -5.99 -2.86
CA ASN A 62 -12.70 -7.07 -2.86
C ASN A 62 -12.69 -7.83 -1.54
N ARG A 63 -12.96 -7.16 -0.42
CA ARG A 63 -13.07 -7.80 0.91
C ARG A 63 -14.35 -8.63 1.04
N GLU A 64 -15.47 -8.19 0.49
CA GLU A 64 -16.70 -9.00 0.35
C GLU A 64 -16.42 -10.32 -0.42
N LEU A 65 -15.51 -10.28 -1.40
CA LEU A 65 -15.03 -11.44 -2.15
C LEU A 65 -13.90 -12.23 -1.44
N LYS A 66 -13.61 -11.93 -0.17
CA LYS A 66 -12.55 -12.55 0.64
C LYS A 66 -11.13 -12.42 0.06
N LYS A 67 -10.86 -11.44 -0.81
CA LYS A 67 -9.52 -11.20 -1.39
C LYS A 67 -8.67 -10.31 -0.50
N THR A 68 -7.36 -10.52 -0.44
CA THR A 68 -6.43 -9.58 0.20
C THR A 68 -6.30 -8.29 -0.62
N VAL A 69 -6.09 -7.15 0.05
CA VAL A 69 -5.95 -5.84 -0.61
C VAL A 69 -4.75 -5.10 -0.02
N GLY A 70 -3.87 -4.62 -0.90
CA GLY A 70 -2.77 -3.71 -0.56
C GLY A 70 -2.99 -2.36 -1.22
N VAL A 71 -2.77 -1.27 -0.48
CA VAL A 71 -2.85 0.11 -0.98
C VAL A 71 -1.53 0.80 -0.67
N ILE A 72 -0.91 1.36 -1.72
CA ILE A 72 0.24 2.24 -1.61
C ILE A 72 -0.22 3.62 -2.10
N ALA A 73 -0.34 4.58 -1.19
CA ALA A 73 -0.57 5.97 -1.53
C ALA A 73 0.75 6.61 -1.93
N VAL A 74 0.74 7.41 -3.01
CA VAL A 74 1.91 8.13 -3.50
C VAL A 74 1.51 9.59 -3.66
N ASP A 75 2.04 10.45 -2.79
CA ASP A 75 1.78 11.89 -2.81
C ASP A 75 3.09 12.67 -3.10
N PRO A 76 3.23 13.31 -4.28
CA PRO A 76 4.42 14.09 -4.60
C PRO A 76 4.59 15.33 -3.70
N SER A 77 3.54 15.79 -3.01
CA SER A 77 3.62 16.95 -2.10
C SER A 77 4.40 16.66 -0.80
N SER A 78 4.65 15.37 -0.51
CA SER A 78 5.37 14.89 0.67
C SER A 78 6.79 15.45 0.84
N GLN A 79 7.51 15.74 -0.26
CA GLN A 79 8.84 16.37 -0.21
C GLN A 79 8.82 17.85 0.19
N SER A 80 7.70 18.55 -0.03
CA SER A 80 7.60 20.00 0.19
C SER A 80 6.99 20.40 1.54
N SER A 81 6.24 19.49 2.19
CA SER A 81 5.43 19.78 3.38
C SER A 81 5.84 19.02 4.65
N GLY A 82 6.86 18.17 4.60
CA GLY A 82 7.32 17.42 5.77
C GLY A 82 6.40 16.26 6.19
N GLY A 83 5.62 15.72 5.24
CA GLY A 83 4.86 14.48 5.42
C GLY A 83 3.34 14.65 5.44
N SER A 84 2.68 14.32 4.33
CA SER A 84 1.20 14.22 4.24
C SER A 84 0.67 12.85 4.69
N LEU A 85 1.44 12.09 5.48
CA LEU A 85 1.13 10.74 5.98
C LEU A 85 -0.30 10.60 6.57
N LEU A 86 -0.83 11.68 7.14
CA LEU A 86 -2.17 11.71 7.73
C LEU A 86 -3.28 12.02 6.72
N GLY A 87 -3.01 12.84 5.69
CA GLY A 87 -4.04 13.36 4.78
C GLY A 87 -4.71 12.29 3.91
N ASP A 88 -3.92 11.30 3.46
CA ASP A 88 -4.41 10.21 2.61
C ASP A 88 -4.96 9.03 3.42
N ARG A 89 -4.42 8.76 4.61
CA ARG A 89 -4.95 7.72 5.52
C ARG A 89 -6.32 8.08 6.08
N ILE A 90 -6.59 9.35 6.38
CA ILE A 90 -7.86 9.81 6.97
C ILE A 90 -9.05 9.67 5.99
N ARG A 91 -8.81 9.54 4.67
CA ARG A 91 -9.88 9.45 3.67
C ARG A 91 -10.26 8.02 3.26
N LEU A 92 -9.44 7.03 3.58
CA LEU A 92 -9.74 5.63 3.31
C LEU A 92 -10.43 5.01 4.53
N MET A 93 -11.76 4.92 4.49
CA MET A 93 -12.55 4.28 5.54
C MET A 93 -12.36 2.76 5.44
N THR A 94 -11.39 2.22 6.18
CA THR A 94 -11.15 0.77 6.29
C THR A 94 -11.07 0.35 7.75
N ASP A 95 -11.44 -0.90 8.04
CA ASP A 95 -11.21 -1.50 9.35
C ASP A 95 -9.70 -1.71 9.58
N PRO A 96 -9.07 -1.03 10.56
CA PRO A 96 -7.64 -1.17 10.85
C PRO A 96 -7.28 -2.59 11.32
N ASP A 97 -8.22 -3.30 11.94
CA ASP A 97 -8.03 -4.65 12.47
C ASP A 97 -8.16 -5.74 11.40
N ASP A 98 -8.64 -5.42 10.19
CA ASP A 98 -8.69 -6.38 9.09
C ASP A 98 -7.28 -6.75 8.65
N LYS A 99 -6.84 -7.94 9.05
CA LYS A 99 -5.50 -8.48 8.76
C LYS A 99 -5.19 -8.63 7.27
N ASN A 100 -6.21 -8.59 6.40
CA ASN A 100 -6.08 -8.78 4.96
C ASN A 100 -6.05 -7.45 4.18
N ILE A 101 -6.15 -6.32 4.86
CA ILE A 101 -5.97 -4.97 4.29
C ILE A 101 -4.63 -4.42 4.77
N PHE A 102 -3.76 -4.03 3.85
CA PHE A 102 -2.52 -3.32 4.16
C PHE A 102 -2.51 -1.96 3.47
N ILE A 103 -2.24 -0.88 4.21
CA ILE A 103 -2.19 0.49 3.69
C ILE A 103 -0.85 1.12 4.09
N ARG A 104 -0.12 1.63 3.10
CA ARG A 104 1.11 2.42 3.24
C ARG A 104 0.95 3.72 2.44
N SER A 105 1.61 4.76 2.90
CA SER A 105 1.66 6.12 2.35
C SER A 105 3.07 6.64 2.51
#